data_AF-A0A8T4LDA7-F1
#
_entry.id   AF-A0A8T4LDA7-F1
#
_cell.length_a   1.000
_cell.length_b   1.000
_cell.length_c   1.000
_cell.angle_alpha   90.00
_cell.angle_beta   90.00
_cell.angle_gamma   90.00
#
_symmetry.space_group_name_H-M   'P 1'
#
loop_
_entity.id
_entity.type
_entity.pdbx_description
1 polymer ?
#
loop_
_entity_poly.entity_id
_entity_poly.type
_entity_poly.pdbx_seq_one_letter_code
_entity_poly.pdbx_strand_id
1 'polypeptide(L)'
;MFEKIKIAIIRLLGGKYIPPKPKAPQTQESIGPQEIHTLWDYLTFRENTQAHHLSTVIGFEELVDMDEIRRRIQEIFHVEYKNERSLYPYLKTLVDIGLFETMDVGGKRKWRKKPVLLRKRPVTEEEDAMAAVTAQQSPNRTPLDR
;
A
#
# COMPACT_ATOMS: atom_id res chain seq x y z
N MET A 1 34.14 -22.08 -13.77
CA MET A 1 35.41 -21.99 -14.54
C MET A 1 36.32 -20.87 -14.01
N PHE A 2 35.80 -19.70 -13.65
CA PHE A 2 36.57 -18.56 -13.10
C PHE A 2 37.22 -18.77 -11.71
N GLU A 3 36.67 -19.61 -10.84
CA GLU A 3 37.24 -19.90 -9.51
C GLU A 3 38.61 -20.59 -9.57
N LYS A 4 38.79 -21.51 -10.53
CA LYS A 4 40.06 -22.23 -10.68
C LYS A 4 41.20 -21.30 -11.13
N ILE A 5 40.89 -20.24 -11.87
CA ILE A 5 41.85 -19.25 -12.36
C ILE A 5 42.32 -18.33 -11.22
N LYS A 6 41.43 -17.92 -10.31
CA LYS A 6 41.80 -17.10 -9.14
C LYS A 6 42.75 -17.83 -8.19
N ILE A 7 42.50 -19.12 -7.95
CA ILE A 7 43.35 -19.97 -7.08
C ILE A 7 44.75 -20.15 -7.68
N ALA A 8 44.87 -20.24 -9.01
CA ALA A 8 46.16 -20.36 -9.69
C ALA A 8 47.02 -19.08 -9.57
N ILE A 9 46.40 -17.89 -9.61
CA ILE A 9 47.09 -16.60 -9.47
C ILE A 9 47.61 -16.40 -8.05
N ILE A 10 46.85 -16.80 -7.02
CA ILE A 10 47.25 -16.66 -5.61
C ILE A 10 48.46 -17.56 -5.27
N ARG A 11 48.59 -18.74 -5.90
CA ARG A 11 49.73 -19.64 -5.69
C ARG A 11 51.05 -19.15 -6.30
N LEU A 12 51.01 -18.34 -7.37
CA LEU A 12 52.22 -17.83 -8.04
C LEU A 12 52.88 -16.67 -7.29
N LEU A 13 52.17 -15.98 -6.39
CA LEU A 13 52.65 -14.77 -5.70
C LEU A 13 53.11 -15.00 -4.26
N GLY A 14 53.32 -16.26 -3.83
CA GLY A 14 53.87 -16.57 -2.50
C GLY A 14 52.99 -16.15 -1.31
N GLY A 15 51.76 -15.67 -1.56
CA GLY A 15 50.81 -15.28 -0.53
C GLY A 15 50.17 -16.51 0.10
N LYS A 16 50.28 -16.66 1.43
CA LYS A 16 49.55 -17.70 2.17
C LYS A 16 48.04 -17.49 1.94
N TYR A 17 47.40 -18.42 1.25
CA TYR A 17 45.95 -18.46 1.13
C TYR A 17 45.34 -18.67 2.52
N ILE A 18 44.71 -17.63 3.06
CA ILE A 18 43.88 -17.71 4.25
C ILE A 18 42.44 -17.86 3.74
N PRO A 19 41.79 -19.02 3.90
CA PRO A 19 40.39 -19.14 3.53
C PRO A 19 39.57 -18.12 4.34
N PRO A 20 38.57 -17.44 3.73
CA PRO A 20 37.68 -16.59 4.50
C PRO A 20 37.04 -17.44 5.60
N LYS A 21 37.21 -17.01 6.86
CA LYS A 21 36.53 -17.66 7.99
C LYS A 21 35.03 -17.70 7.68
N PRO A 22 34.33 -18.82 7.96
CA PRO A 22 32.89 -18.86 7.82
C PRO A 22 32.31 -17.72 8.66
N LYS A 23 31.55 -16.82 8.03
CA LYS A 23 30.80 -15.81 8.76
C LYS A 23 29.90 -16.59 9.73
N ALA A 24 30.06 -16.32 11.02
CA ALA A 24 29.17 -16.87 12.04
C ALA A 24 27.71 -16.66 11.59
N PRO A 25 26.78 -17.60 11.88
CA PRO A 25 25.38 -17.40 11.57
C PRO A 25 24.99 -16.04 12.15
N GLN A 26 24.61 -15.11 11.27
CA GLN A 26 24.12 -13.81 11.66
C GLN A 26 22.93 -14.10 12.58
N THR A 27 23.07 -13.74 13.85
CA THR A 27 21.97 -13.75 14.81
C THR A 27 20.85 -12.97 14.13
N GLN A 28 19.78 -13.68 13.75
CA GLN A 28 18.56 -13.06 13.27
C GLN A 28 18.12 -12.13 14.39
N GLU A 29 18.31 -10.83 14.21
CA GLU A 29 17.65 -9.84 15.03
C GLU A 29 16.17 -10.21 14.98
N SER A 30 15.58 -10.46 16.16
CA SER A 30 14.18 -10.77 16.28
C SER A 30 13.42 -9.55 15.75
N ILE A 31 12.99 -9.63 14.49
CA ILE A 31 12.06 -8.66 13.94
C ILE A 31 10.86 -8.72 14.90
N GLY A 32 10.62 -7.63 15.63
CA GLY A 32 9.42 -7.51 16.46
C GLY A 32 8.16 -7.82 15.63
N PRO A 33 6.98 -7.99 16.25
CA PRO A 33 5.78 -8.33 15.51
C PRO A 33 5.62 -7.38 14.32
N GLN A 34 5.73 -7.91 13.09
CA GLN A 34 5.54 -7.10 11.89
C GLN A 34 4.06 -6.70 11.88
N GLU A 35 3.78 -5.44 12.22
CA GLU A 35 2.43 -4.89 12.13
C GLU A 35 1.96 -4.97 10.67
N ILE A 36 0.92 -5.77 10.45
CA ILE A 36 0.27 -5.89 9.14
C ILE A 36 -0.73 -4.75 9.06
N HIS A 37 -0.44 -3.75 8.23
CA HIS A 37 -1.37 -2.67 7.94
C HIS A 37 -2.09 -2.92 6.61
N THR A 38 -3.31 -2.40 6.50
CA THR A 38 -4.06 -2.37 5.24
C THR A 38 -4.01 -0.96 4.65
N LEU A 39 -4.09 -0.84 3.33
CA LEU A 39 -4.20 0.47 2.67
C LEU A 39 -5.40 1.25 3.20
N TRP A 40 -6.48 0.56 3.57
CA TRP A 40 -7.69 1.15 4.12
C TRP A 40 -7.45 1.90 5.43
N ASP A 41 -6.43 1.53 6.21
CA ASP A 41 -6.05 2.21 7.46
C ASP A 41 -5.53 3.63 7.21
N TYR A 42 -5.12 3.93 5.98
CA TYR A 42 -4.53 5.21 5.58
C TYR A 42 -5.42 6.04 4.66
N LEU A 43 -6.59 5.52 4.25
CA LEU A 43 -7.51 6.24 3.37
C LEU A 43 -8.47 7.08 4.19
N THR A 44 -8.59 8.36 3.83
CA THR A 44 -9.62 9.25 4.37
C THR A 44 -10.45 9.79 3.23
N PHE A 45 -11.76 9.52 3.28
CA PHE A 45 -12.71 10.05 2.31
C PHE A 45 -13.33 11.32 2.86
N ARG A 46 -13.49 12.34 2.00
CA ARG A 46 -14.22 13.55 2.38
C ARG A 46 -15.66 13.19 2.73
N GLU A 47 -16.11 13.64 3.90
CA GLU A 47 -17.45 13.35 4.41
C GLU A 47 -18.57 13.74 3.42
N ASN A 48 -19.67 12.99 3.50
CA ASN A 48 -20.88 13.15 2.68
C ASN A 48 -20.65 13.23 1.16
N THR A 49 -19.57 12.63 0.67
CA THR A 49 -19.34 12.42 -0.77
C THR A 49 -19.77 11.02 -1.21
N GLN A 50 -19.96 10.80 -2.51
CA GLN A 50 -20.28 9.49 -3.07
C GLN A 50 -19.21 8.45 -2.70
N ALA A 51 -17.92 8.82 -2.79
CA ALA A 51 -16.82 7.93 -2.43
C ALA A 51 -16.87 7.55 -0.95
N HIS A 52 -17.15 8.52 -0.06
CA HIS A 52 -17.37 8.25 1.36
C HIS A 52 -18.54 7.29 1.57
N HIS A 53 -19.71 7.55 0.99
CA HIS A 53 -20.88 6.69 1.13
C HIS A 53 -20.58 5.25 0.68
N LEU A 54 -19.97 5.08 -0.50
CA LEU A 54 -19.58 3.77 -1.02
C LEU A 54 -18.57 3.07 -0.11
N SER A 55 -17.55 3.79 0.37
CA SER A 55 -16.54 3.25 1.28
C SER A 55 -17.12 2.81 2.62
N THR A 56 -18.25 3.39 3.06
CA THR A 56 -18.89 3.03 4.33
C THR A 56 -19.82 1.84 4.19
N VAL A 57 -20.63 1.78 3.12
CA VAL A 57 -21.70 0.77 3.00
C VAL A 57 -21.26 -0.56 2.39
N ILE A 58 -20.14 -0.57 1.65
CA ILE A 58 -19.59 -1.78 1.03
C ILE A 58 -18.57 -2.42 1.97
N GLY A 59 -18.80 -3.67 2.36
CA GLY A 59 -17.94 -4.44 3.25
C GLY A 59 -16.83 -5.22 2.53
N PHE A 60 -15.97 -5.89 3.30
CA PHE A 60 -14.90 -6.76 2.78
C PHE A 60 -15.40 -8.17 2.42
N GLU A 61 -16.36 -8.70 3.16
CA GLU A 61 -16.76 -10.10 3.02
C GLU A 61 -17.93 -10.30 2.05
N GLU A 62 -18.82 -9.31 1.95
CA GLU A 62 -20.07 -9.42 1.22
C GLU A 62 -19.97 -8.81 -0.18
N LEU A 63 -20.49 -9.52 -1.18
CA LEU A 63 -20.76 -9.00 -2.52
C LEU A 63 -22.16 -8.37 -2.59
N VAL A 64 -22.21 -7.06 -2.77
CA VAL A 64 -23.46 -6.28 -2.83
C VAL A 64 -23.72 -5.73 -4.23
N ASP A 65 -24.99 -5.64 -4.61
CA ASP A 65 -25.40 -5.00 -5.86
C ASP A 65 -25.77 -3.52 -5.65
N MET A 66 -26.09 -2.82 -6.75
CA MET A 66 -26.38 -1.39 -6.73
C MET A 66 -27.65 -1.04 -5.93
N ASP A 67 -28.66 -1.91 -5.97
CA ASP A 67 -29.90 -1.72 -5.23
C ASP A 67 -29.65 -1.74 -3.73
N GLU A 68 -28.90 -2.75 -3.27
CA GLU A 68 -28.52 -2.89 -1.86
C GLU A 68 -27.59 -1.75 -1.40
N ILE A 69 -26.63 -1.34 -2.23
CA ILE A 69 -25.77 -0.18 -1.96
C ILE A 69 -26.64 1.07 -1.72
N ARG A 70 -27.59 1.35 -2.62
CA ARG A 70 -28.47 2.52 -2.50
C ARG A 70 -29.35 2.46 -1.25
N ARG A 71 -29.92 1.29 -0.95
CA ARG A 71 -30.71 1.07 0.28
C ARG A 71 -29.90 1.41 1.53
N ARG A 72 -28.69 0.87 1.65
CA ARG A 72 -27.79 1.14 2.79
C ARG A 72 -27.41 2.61 2.90
N ILE A 73 -27.16 3.27 1.76
CA ILE A 73 -26.84 4.70 1.78
C ILE A 73 -28.03 5.52 2.27
N GLN A 74 -29.25 5.20 1.82
CA GLN A 74 -30.46 5.85 2.29
C GLN A 74 -30.66 5.65 3.80
N GLU A 75 -30.39 4.45 4.32
CA GLU A 75 -30.56 4.14 5.74
C GLU A 75 -29.53 4.83 6.64
N ILE A 76 -28.27 4.86 6.23
CA ILE A 76 -27.16 5.37 7.05
C ILE A 76 -27.01 6.89 6.93
N PHE A 77 -27.18 7.43 5.72
CA PHE A 77 -26.89 8.83 5.42
C PHE A 77 -28.15 9.66 5.13
N HIS A 78 -29.34 9.04 5.03
CA HIS A 78 -30.58 9.70 4.62
C HIS A 78 -30.47 10.42 3.26
N VAL A 79 -29.61 9.88 2.36
CA VAL A 79 -29.38 10.43 1.02
C VAL A 79 -29.94 9.48 -0.04
N GLU A 80 -30.88 9.99 -0.82
CA GLU A 80 -31.52 9.23 -1.89
C GLU A 80 -30.86 9.51 -3.24
N TYR A 81 -30.15 8.52 -3.76
CA TYR A 81 -29.66 8.57 -5.15
C TYR A 81 -30.77 8.13 -6.10
N LYS A 82 -31.31 9.07 -6.89
CA LYS A 82 -32.40 8.81 -7.85
C LYS A 82 -31.98 7.92 -9.03
N ASN A 83 -30.69 7.84 -9.32
CA ASN A 83 -30.16 7.12 -10.48
C ASN A 83 -28.84 6.44 -10.12
N GLU A 84 -28.62 5.21 -10.57
CA GLU A 84 -27.36 4.49 -10.44
C GLU A 84 -26.17 5.23 -11.07
N ARG A 85 -26.43 6.04 -12.11
CA ARG A 85 -25.41 6.84 -12.82
C ARG A 85 -24.65 7.81 -11.91
N SER A 86 -25.18 8.18 -10.75
CA SER A 86 -24.45 9.04 -9.80
C SER A 86 -23.39 8.30 -8.99
N LEU A 87 -23.57 6.99 -8.77
CA LEU A 87 -22.66 6.17 -7.97
C LEU A 87 -21.69 5.38 -8.84
N TYR A 88 -22.14 4.94 -10.01
CA TYR A 88 -21.36 4.06 -10.90
C TYR A 88 -19.97 4.62 -11.27
N PRO A 89 -19.79 5.92 -11.59
CA PRO A 89 -18.46 6.46 -11.89
C PRO A 89 -17.47 6.33 -10.73
N TYR A 90 -17.94 6.57 -9.50
CA TYR A 90 -17.11 6.44 -8.29
C TYR A 90 -16.78 4.99 -8.00
N LEU A 91 -17.78 4.11 -8.13
CA LEU A 91 -17.62 2.68 -7.98
C LEU A 91 -16.61 2.12 -8.99
N LYS A 92 -16.72 2.52 -10.26
CA LYS A 92 -15.78 2.18 -11.33
C LYS A 92 -14.37 2.69 -11.01
N THR A 93 -14.24 3.92 -10.55
CA THR A 93 -12.96 4.49 -10.14
C THR A 93 -12.32 3.68 -9.03
N LEU A 94 -13.08 3.33 -7.98
CA LEU A 94 -12.60 2.52 -6.85
C LEU A 94 -12.19 1.11 -7.27
N VAL A 95 -12.86 0.53 -8.27
CA VAL A 95 -12.44 -0.75 -8.87
C VAL A 95 -11.16 -0.58 -9.68
N ASP A 96 -11.06 0.46 -10.51
CA ASP A 96 -9.92 0.68 -11.40
C ASP A 96 -8.61 0.93 -10.63
N ILE A 97 -8.70 1.62 -9.49
CA ILE A 97 -7.54 1.82 -8.59
C ILE A 97 -7.29 0.64 -7.65
N GLY A 98 -8.06 -0.45 -7.78
CA GLY A 98 -7.85 -1.69 -7.05
C GLY A 98 -8.32 -1.69 -5.59
N LEU A 99 -9.12 -0.71 -5.17
CA LEU A 99 -9.71 -0.70 -3.82
C LEU A 99 -10.91 -1.62 -3.71
N PHE A 100 -11.73 -1.71 -4.75
CA PHE A 100 -12.88 -2.62 -4.80
C PHE A 100 -12.66 -3.74 -5.82
N GLU A 101 -13.30 -4.88 -5.58
CA GLU A 101 -13.44 -5.96 -6.56
C GLU A 101 -14.86 -5.95 -7.11
N THR A 102 -15.02 -6.36 -8.36
CA THR A 102 -16.33 -6.53 -9.00
C THR A 102 -16.47 -7.94 -9.56
N MET A 103 -17.67 -8.47 -9.48
CA MET A 103 -18.03 -9.79 -9.99
C MET A 103 -19.37 -9.70 -10.71
N ASP A 104 -19.53 -10.45 -11.79
CA ASP A 104 -20.82 -10.63 -12.45
C ASP A 104 -21.48 -11.92 -11.92
N VAL A 105 -22.66 -11.79 -11.32
CA VAL A 105 -23.42 -12.90 -10.77
C VAL A 105 -24.84 -12.82 -11.32
N GLY A 106 -25.17 -13.72 -12.25
CA GLY A 106 -26.51 -13.78 -12.86
C GLY A 106 -26.86 -12.54 -13.70
N GLY A 107 -25.87 -11.91 -14.35
CA GLY A 107 -26.08 -10.71 -15.17
C GLY A 107 -26.18 -9.41 -14.37
N LYS A 108 -26.02 -9.49 -13.05
CA LYS A 108 -25.92 -8.32 -12.16
C LYS A 108 -24.50 -8.19 -11.66
N ARG A 109 -23.95 -6.98 -11.76
CA ARG A 109 -22.66 -6.65 -11.15
C ARG A 109 -22.82 -6.50 -9.65
N LYS A 110 -21.86 -7.07 -8.93
CA LYS A 110 -21.71 -6.95 -7.48
C LYS A 110 -20.31 -6.45 -7.13
N TRP A 111 -20.19 -5.84 -5.97
CA TRP A 111 -18.95 -5.22 -5.50
C TRP A 111 -18.67 -5.57 -4.05
N ARG A 112 -17.38 -5.64 -3.72
CA ARG A 112 -16.87 -5.74 -2.34
C ARG A 112 -15.56 -4.96 -2.20
N LYS A 113 -15.17 -4.64 -0.97
CA LYS A 113 -13.84 -4.10 -0.68
C LYS A 113 -12.76 -5.15 -0.92
N LYS A 114 -11.62 -4.70 -1.46
CA LYS A 114 -10.41 -5.49 -1.60
C LYS A 114 -9.46 -5.20 -0.42
N PRO A 115 -9.01 -6.21 0.34
CA PRO A 115 -7.94 -6.01 1.29
C PRO A 115 -6.62 -5.82 0.54
N VAL A 116 -5.99 -4.66 0.70
CA VAL A 116 -4.67 -4.36 0.15
C VAL A 116 -3.69 -4.29 1.32
N LEU A 117 -2.83 -5.30 1.44
CA LEU A 117 -1.86 -5.38 2.54
C LEU A 117 -0.60 -4.57 2.21
N LEU A 118 -0.16 -3.75 3.15
CA LEU A 118 1.08 -2.98 3.04
C LEU A 118 2.15 -3.64 3.88
N ARG A 119 3.25 -4.01 3.24
CA ARG A 119 4.45 -4.47 3.94
C ARG A 119 5.38 -3.27 4.12
N LYS A 120 5.64 -2.88 5.37
CA LYS A 120 6.65 -1.87 5.67
C LYS A 120 8.00 -2.38 5.17
N ARG A 121 8.63 -1.65 4.23
CA ARG A 121 10.02 -1.93 3.86
C ARG A 121 10.87 -1.57 5.08
N PRO A 122 11.86 -2.39 5.47
CA PRO A 122 12.80 -1.98 6.51
C PRO A 122 13.47 -0.68 6.06
N VAL A 123 13.37 0.35 6.88
CA VAL A 123 14.03 1.64 6.63
C VAL A 123 15.52 1.40 6.78
N THR A 124 16.30 1.67 5.74
CA THR A 124 17.77 1.72 5.82
C THR A 124 18.18 3.08 6.37
N GLU A 125 19.22 3.12 7.22
CA GLU A 125 19.70 4.34 7.91
C GLU A 125 19.93 5.56 6.99
N GLU A 126 20.20 5.32 5.70
CA GLU A 126 20.39 6.34 4.67
C GLU A 126 19.10 7.11 4.30
N GLU A 127 17.92 6.48 4.41
CA GLU A 127 16.62 7.12 4.08
C GLU A 127 16.17 8.07 5.21
N ASP A 128 16.43 7.72 6.47
CA ASP A 128 16.18 8.60 7.63
C ASP A 128 17.08 9.84 7.60
N ALA A 129 18.35 9.69 7.19
CA ALA A 129 19.27 10.80 7.01
C ALA A 129 18.79 11.78 5.91
N MET A 130 18.28 11.29 4.78
CA MET A 130 17.75 12.16 3.72
C MET A 130 16.41 12.83 4.07
N ALA A 131 15.52 12.13 4.79
CA ALA A 131 14.24 12.70 5.24
C ALA A 131 14.45 13.83 6.26
N ALA A 132 15.40 13.66 7.19
CA ALA A 132 15.77 14.69 8.16
C ALA A 132 16.40 15.92 7.48
N VAL A 133 17.24 15.71 6.46
CA VAL A 133 17.86 16.82 5.68
C VAL A 133 16.81 17.57 4.86
N THR A 134 15.82 16.87 4.29
CA THR A 134 14.74 17.49 3.50
C THR A 134 13.77 18.28 4.38
N ALA A 135 13.48 17.80 5.59
CA ALA A 135 12.63 18.50 6.56
C ALA A 135 13.27 19.78 7.12
N GLN A 136 14.60 19.85 7.18
CA GLN A 136 15.34 21.02 7.67
C GLN A 136 15.61 22.09 6.59
N GLN A 137 15.39 21.80 5.31
CA GLN A 137 15.68 22.72 4.19
C GLN A 137 14.50 23.59 3.74
N SER A 138 13.33 23.56 4.40
CA SER A 138 12.29 24.57 4.19
C SER A 138 12.31 25.67 5.26
N PRO A 139 13.06 26.77 5.03
CA PRO A 139 12.65 28.06 5.57
C PRO A 139 12.46 29.12 4.48
N ASN A 140 11.45 29.98 4.74
CA ASN A 140 11.14 31.27 4.13
C ASN A 140 10.40 31.30 2.78
N ARG A 141 9.07 31.17 2.85
CA ARG A 141 8.19 31.96 1.98
C ARG A 141 8.08 33.36 2.58
N THR A 142 8.72 34.34 1.94
CA THR A 142 8.55 35.77 2.25
C THR A 142 7.06 36.13 2.13
N PRO A 143 6.47 36.91 3.05
CA PRO A 143 5.12 37.43 2.87
C PRO A 143 5.10 38.34 1.63
N LEU A 144 4.09 38.20 0.76
CA LEU A 144 3.82 39.21 -0.25
C LEU A 144 3.40 40.50 0.48
N ASP A 145 4.24 41.53 0.40
CA ASP A 145 3.84 42.90 0.74
C ASP A 145 2.71 43.34 -0.20
N ARG A 146 1.72 44.03 0.38
CA ARG A 146 0.54 44.60 -0.28
C ARG A 146 0.84 45.94 -0.93
#